data_AF-A0AA86W6M4-F1
#
_entry.id   AF-A0AA86W6M4-F1
#
_cell.length_a   1.000
_cell.length_b   1.000
_cell.length_c   1.000
_cell.angle_alpha   90.00
_cell.angle_beta   90.00
_cell.angle_gamma   90.00
#
_symmetry.space_group_name_H-M   'P 1'
#
loop_
_entity.id
_entity.type
_entity.pdbx_description
1 polymer ?
#
loop_
_entity_poly.entity_id
_entity_poly.type
_entity_poly.pdbx_seq_one_letter_code
_entity_poly.pdbx_strand_id
1 'polypeptide(L)'
;MTIMGSQSPNIVKLLLDFDPLSPKKMVDMKLYQVTTFALSQFLCLKLWCSQLGSLAMMMIRSVMTSCSFFEPTLLFLLSISDLVVKIHGLGFGINYGQIANNLPLPSQVAVLIQSLNVSRIKLYDADPNVLVAFSESNVEFVIGLGNEYIENMTNPSKAQTWIQQHVQPYFSQTKITCITVGNEVFNSNDTQLMVNLLPAMQTVHDALVSLGLDQQVTVTTAHSFNILSSSYPPSSGAFREDLVQYIQPLLDFHAQINSPFLINAYPFFTYKDNPNVVPLNYVLFQPNQGTIDPNTNLHYDNMLYAQIDAVYAAIKQMGHDDIQVRISETGWPSNGDPEEVGATPQNAALYNGNLLKRIEQKQGTPAKPSVPIDIYVFALFNEDLKPGPASERNYGLYYPNGSPVYNIGLKGYLPQMPMAAKSNILSVNLLVCIVTSFIFALELSRCLESESKKRMSEAEELPRSIVRRVVKDKLSRCSEDGEISVSKDSLLAFSESGRIFIHYLSATANDICKESKRQIISAEDVFKALEETEFSEFVRPLKASLEEFRKKNAGKKVAVSKGKEDEPRKKRKLKAESSDKGEASNKSDSSDKGEGSVEGEDEDDQ
;
A
#
# COMPACT_ATOMS: atom_id res chain seq x y z
N MET A 1 29.07 44.26 5.23
CA MET A 1 30.40 43.99 4.64
C MET A 1 30.22 44.05 3.14
N THR A 2 30.69 45.14 2.54
CA THR A 2 30.65 45.48 1.11
C THR A 2 31.57 44.54 0.30
N ILE A 3 31.22 44.23 -0.95
CA ILE A 3 32.10 44.31 -2.14
C ILE A 3 31.21 44.24 -3.41
N MET A 4 31.23 45.39 -4.13
CA MET A 4 31.29 45.65 -5.59
C MET A 4 30.63 44.67 -6.58
N GLY A 5 29.92 45.08 -7.63
CA GLY A 5 29.86 46.37 -8.33
C GLY A 5 30.13 46.15 -9.82
N SER A 6 29.23 46.63 -10.70
CA SER A 6 29.50 47.28 -12.01
C SER A 6 28.31 47.11 -12.95
N GLN A 7 27.57 48.21 -13.18
CA GLN A 7 26.75 48.36 -14.36
C GLN A 7 27.65 48.60 -15.58
N SER A 8 27.27 48.03 -16.73
CA SER A 8 27.70 48.52 -18.04
C SER A 8 26.46 48.90 -18.86
N PRO A 9 26.41 50.12 -19.43
CA PRO A 9 25.24 50.67 -20.11
C PRO A 9 25.29 50.35 -21.61
N ASN A 10 24.58 49.32 -22.07
CA ASN A 10 24.54 49.01 -23.52
C ASN A 10 23.23 48.45 -24.08
N ILE A 11 22.12 48.47 -23.33
CA ILE A 11 20.83 47.97 -23.85
C ILE A 11 19.94 49.09 -24.40
N VAL A 12 20.11 50.34 -23.95
CA VAL A 12 19.28 51.47 -24.40
C VAL A 12 19.68 51.98 -25.79
N LYS A 13 20.89 51.66 -26.28
CA LYS A 13 21.38 52.08 -27.60
C LYS A 13 21.00 51.12 -28.74
N LEU A 14 20.39 49.97 -28.43
CA LEU A 14 19.95 48.98 -29.43
C LEU A 14 18.46 49.08 -29.80
N LEU A 15 17.73 50.03 -29.21
CA LEU A 15 16.28 50.17 -29.37
C LEU A 15 15.83 51.48 -30.05
N LEU A 16 16.76 52.34 -30.50
CA LEU A 16 16.41 53.64 -31.09
C LEU A 16 16.73 53.82 -32.58
N ASP A 17 17.29 52.82 -33.25
CA ASP A 17 17.39 52.80 -34.71
C ASP A 17 16.71 51.55 -35.21
N PHE A 18 15.51 51.63 -35.81
CA PHE A 18 15.02 50.81 -36.93
C PHE A 18 13.50 51.05 -37.14
N ASP A 19 13.18 51.87 -38.15
CA ASP A 19 11.85 51.98 -38.79
C ASP A 19 11.75 50.92 -39.93
N PRO A 20 10.59 50.62 -40.53
CA PRO A 20 10.01 49.28 -40.59
C PRO A 20 10.05 48.69 -42.01
N LEU A 21 9.66 47.41 -42.18
CA LEU A 21 8.94 46.85 -43.36
C LEU A 21 9.17 45.32 -43.45
N SER A 22 8.21 44.52 -42.97
CA SER A 22 7.92 43.16 -43.46
C SER A 22 6.75 42.53 -42.69
N PRO A 23 5.65 42.10 -43.36
CA PRO A 23 4.48 41.50 -42.71
C PRO A 23 4.71 40.11 -42.09
N LYS A 24 5.88 39.48 -42.29
CA LYS A 24 6.12 38.09 -41.85
C LYS A 24 6.49 37.94 -40.36
N LYS A 25 6.80 39.01 -39.63
CA LYS A 25 7.16 38.93 -38.19
C LYS A 25 6.02 39.23 -37.21
N MET A 26 4.83 39.62 -37.69
CA MET A 26 3.65 39.84 -36.81
C MET A 26 3.05 38.55 -36.25
N VAL A 27 3.34 37.40 -36.86
CA VAL A 27 2.83 36.10 -36.41
C VAL A 27 3.67 35.55 -35.24
N ASP A 28 5.00 35.75 -35.27
CA ASP A 28 5.89 35.29 -34.18
C ASP A 28 5.77 36.13 -32.90
N MET A 29 5.45 37.42 -33.01
CA MET A 29 5.31 38.30 -31.83
C MET A 29 4.03 38.02 -31.03
N LYS A 30 2.96 37.56 -31.70
CA LYS A 30 1.74 37.09 -31.03
C LYS A 30 1.96 35.77 -30.29
N LEU A 31 2.80 34.88 -30.83
CA LEU A 31 3.13 33.62 -30.17
C LEU A 31 4.01 33.85 -28.93
N TYR A 32 4.93 34.83 -28.98
CA TYR A 32 5.78 35.19 -27.84
C TYR A 32 5.01 35.90 -26.71
N GLN A 33 4.04 36.76 -27.03
CA GLN A 33 3.16 37.39 -26.03
C GLN A 33 2.16 36.40 -25.39
N VAL A 34 1.62 35.46 -26.16
CA VAL A 34 0.70 34.44 -25.61
C VAL A 34 1.46 33.45 -24.71
N THR A 35 2.68 33.06 -25.06
CA THR A 35 3.51 32.17 -24.23
C THR A 35 4.03 32.84 -22.95
N THR A 36 4.43 34.12 -23.01
CA THR A 36 4.85 34.86 -21.80
C THR A 36 3.69 35.20 -20.87
N PHE A 37 2.49 35.48 -21.40
CA PHE A 37 1.30 35.70 -20.58
C PHE A 37 0.85 34.39 -19.89
N ALA A 38 0.85 33.26 -20.62
CA ALA A 38 0.53 31.94 -20.07
C ALA A 38 1.54 31.48 -19.01
N LEU A 39 2.85 31.69 -19.22
CA LEU A 39 3.88 31.39 -18.21
C LEU A 39 3.75 32.27 -16.97
N SER A 40 3.38 33.55 -17.12
CA SER A 40 3.16 34.45 -15.98
C SER A 40 1.96 34.02 -15.13
N GLN A 41 0.87 33.56 -15.76
CA GLN A 41 -0.30 33.04 -15.06
C GLN A 41 -0.02 31.69 -14.39
N PHE A 42 0.76 30.81 -15.02
CA PHE A 42 1.17 29.53 -14.43
C PHE A 42 2.14 29.71 -13.25
N LEU A 43 3.08 30.66 -13.32
CA LEU A 43 3.94 31.00 -12.19
C LEU A 43 3.13 31.63 -11.05
N CYS A 44 2.15 32.50 -11.35
CA CYS A 44 1.28 33.08 -10.34
C CYS A 44 0.40 32.01 -9.66
N LEU A 45 -0.12 31.03 -10.41
CA LEU A 45 -0.90 29.92 -9.86
C LEU A 45 -0.03 28.95 -9.05
N LYS A 46 1.22 28.69 -9.47
CA LYS A 46 2.20 27.92 -8.68
C LYS A 46 2.64 28.66 -7.41
N LEU A 47 2.86 29.97 -7.48
CA LEU A 47 3.18 30.79 -6.31
C LEU A 47 2.00 30.87 -5.34
N TRP A 48 0.76 31.00 -5.86
CA TRP A 48 -0.45 31.03 -5.06
C TRP A 48 -0.77 29.65 -4.42
N CYS A 49 -0.60 28.54 -5.15
CA CYS A 49 -0.68 27.18 -4.61
C CYS A 49 0.45 26.88 -3.61
N SER A 50 1.66 27.40 -3.82
CA SER A 50 2.77 27.23 -2.86
C SER A 50 2.56 28.04 -1.58
N GLN A 51 1.95 29.22 -1.67
CA GLN A 51 1.61 30.05 -0.52
C GLN A 51 0.38 29.52 0.24
N LEU A 52 -0.64 29.00 -0.46
CA LEU A 52 -1.77 28.29 0.14
C LEU A 52 -1.33 26.98 0.80
N GLY A 53 -0.44 26.23 0.14
CA GLY A 53 0.17 25.01 0.71
C GLY A 53 1.07 25.30 1.90
N SER A 54 1.79 26.42 1.90
CA SER A 54 2.63 26.85 3.03
C SER A 54 1.80 27.37 4.20
N LEU A 55 0.71 28.12 3.96
CA LEU A 55 -0.25 28.53 4.99
C LEU A 55 -1.01 27.33 5.56
N ALA A 56 -1.44 26.37 4.72
CA ALA A 56 -2.05 25.13 5.17
C ALA A 56 -1.07 24.28 5.99
N MET A 57 0.18 24.11 5.53
CA MET A 57 1.23 23.41 6.27
C MET A 57 1.63 24.12 7.57
N MET A 58 1.58 25.45 7.61
CA MET A 58 1.91 26.24 8.80
C MET A 58 0.76 26.21 9.82
N MET A 59 -0.51 26.21 9.37
CA MET A 59 -1.68 25.97 10.21
C MET A 59 -1.70 24.52 10.73
N ILE A 60 -1.41 23.54 9.88
CA ILE A 60 -1.26 22.13 10.25
C ILE A 60 -0.10 21.95 11.24
N ARG A 61 1.06 22.59 11.01
CA ARG A 61 2.18 22.58 11.97
C ARG A 61 1.80 23.22 13.31
N SER A 62 1.12 24.36 13.29
CA SER A 62 0.68 25.06 14.51
C SER A 62 -0.34 24.25 15.31
N VAL A 63 -1.25 23.54 14.63
CA VAL A 63 -2.23 22.64 15.26
C VAL A 63 -1.54 21.37 15.79
N MET A 64 -0.59 20.79 15.03
CA MET A 64 0.19 19.61 15.44
C MET A 64 1.10 19.89 16.64
N THR A 65 1.67 21.09 16.80
CA THR A 65 2.48 21.45 17.97
C THR A 65 1.67 21.79 19.23
N SER A 66 0.35 21.99 19.11
CA SER A 66 -0.51 22.44 20.22
C SER A 66 -1.35 21.33 20.85
N CYS A 67 -1.60 20.24 20.11
CA CYS A 67 -2.42 19.12 20.56
C CYS A 67 -1.46 18.00 21.06
N SER A 68 -1.17 17.94 22.37
CA SER A 68 -0.25 16.99 23.05
C SER A 68 -0.66 15.50 22.98
N PHE A 69 -1.62 15.18 22.12
CA PHE A 69 -2.08 13.83 21.80
C PHE A 69 -1.55 13.32 20.46
N PHE A 70 -0.98 14.19 19.61
CA PHE A 70 -0.55 13.84 18.25
C PHE A 70 0.74 13.00 18.24
N GLU A 71 1.68 13.30 19.13
CA GLU A 71 2.91 12.50 19.29
C GLU A 71 2.63 11.06 19.70
N PRO A 72 1.83 10.76 20.74
CA PRO A 72 1.53 9.38 21.11
C PRO A 72 0.63 8.66 20.10
N THR A 73 -0.26 9.35 19.36
CA THR A 73 -1.05 8.70 18.29
C THR A 73 -0.22 8.42 17.03
N LEU A 74 0.71 9.30 16.65
CA LEU A 74 1.63 9.05 15.55
C LEU A 74 2.62 7.93 15.90
N LEU A 75 3.13 7.89 17.13
CA LEU A 75 3.96 6.79 17.62
C LEU A 75 3.18 5.48 17.73
N PHE A 76 1.90 5.53 18.11
CA PHE A 76 1.01 4.36 18.11
C PHE A 76 0.78 3.86 16.67
N LEU A 77 0.46 4.74 15.72
CA LEU A 77 0.31 4.39 14.30
C LEU A 77 1.61 3.87 13.67
N LEU A 78 2.76 4.44 14.04
CA LEU A 78 4.07 3.93 13.63
C LEU A 78 4.39 2.56 14.26
N SER A 79 3.99 2.33 15.51
CA SER A 79 4.10 1.00 16.15
C SER A 79 3.13 -0.03 15.54
N ILE A 80 1.99 0.42 15.00
CA ILE A 80 1.05 -0.45 14.25
C ILE A 80 1.59 -0.74 12.84
N SER A 81 2.36 0.16 12.21
CA SER A 81 3.05 -0.15 10.95
C SER A 81 4.21 -1.14 11.13
N ASP A 82 4.87 -1.17 12.28
CA ASP A 82 5.77 -2.29 12.64
C ASP A 82 5.00 -3.57 13.03
N LEU A 83 3.70 -3.42 13.29
CA LEU A 83 2.70 -4.50 13.41
C LEU A 83 2.04 -4.82 12.05
N VAL A 84 2.66 -4.46 10.91
CA VAL A 84 2.52 -5.30 9.72
C VAL A 84 2.99 -6.66 10.19
N VAL A 85 2.03 -7.53 10.47
CA VAL A 85 2.25 -8.95 10.68
C VAL A 85 3.16 -9.34 9.52
N LYS A 86 4.46 -9.54 9.77
CA LYS A 86 5.26 -10.43 8.94
C LYS A 86 4.48 -11.73 9.06
N ILE A 87 3.63 -11.96 8.06
CA ILE A 87 2.91 -13.21 7.87
C ILE A 87 4.05 -14.21 7.82
N HIS A 88 4.34 -14.83 8.97
CA HIS A 88 5.34 -15.88 9.05
C HIS A 88 4.69 -17.01 8.31
N GLY A 89 4.87 -17.03 7.00
CA GLY A 89 4.39 -18.10 6.17
C GLY A 89 4.92 -19.41 6.75
N LEU A 90 4.18 -20.49 6.57
CA LEU A 90 4.72 -21.81 6.74
C LEU A 90 6.05 -21.84 5.97
N GLY A 91 7.13 -22.25 6.63
CA GLY A 91 8.51 -22.09 6.14
C GLY A 91 8.85 -22.89 4.88
N PHE A 92 7.86 -23.38 4.14
CA PHE A 92 7.98 -24.15 2.91
C PHE A 92 7.37 -23.39 1.72
N GLY A 93 7.80 -23.75 0.51
CA GLY A 93 7.14 -23.37 -0.73
C GLY A 93 6.29 -24.52 -1.27
N ILE A 94 5.44 -24.23 -2.25
CA ILE A 94 4.63 -25.27 -2.91
C ILE A 94 4.78 -25.20 -4.42
N ASN A 95 4.85 -26.35 -5.08
CA ASN A 95 4.83 -26.43 -6.52
C ASN A 95 3.39 -26.22 -7.01
N TYR A 96 3.17 -25.21 -7.83
CA TYR A 96 1.89 -24.98 -8.50
C TYR A 96 2.00 -25.48 -9.94
N GLY A 97 1.80 -26.79 -10.11
CA GLY A 97 1.72 -27.44 -11.42
C GLY A 97 0.41 -27.11 -12.13
N GLN A 98 0.48 -27.02 -13.46
CA GLN A 98 -0.63 -26.60 -14.34
C GLN A 98 -0.91 -27.61 -15.47
N ILE A 99 -0.38 -28.84 -15.39
CA ILE A 99 -0.64 -29.88 -16.40
C ILE A 99 -2.00 -30.55 -16.10
N ALA A 100 -3.07 -29.76 -16.25
CA ALA A 100 -4.44 -30.17 -16.02
C ALA A 100 -5.43 -29.24 -16.74
N ASN A 101 -6.66 -29.71 -17.00
CA ASN A 101 -7.70 -28.92 -17.67
C ASN A 101 -8.87 -28.51 -16.76
N ASN A 102 -8.79 -28.84 -15.47
CA ASN A 102 -9.88 -28.70 -14.51
C ASN A 102 -9.49 -27.87 -13.27
N LEU A 103 -8.34 -27.19 -13.31
CA LEU A 103 -7.82 -26.40 -12.19
C LEU A 103 -8.66 -25.14 -11.94
N PRO A 104 -8.67 -24.63 -10.69
CA PRO A 104 -9.26 -23.34 -10.38
C PRO A 104 -8.58 -22.18 -11.11
N LEU A 105 -9.29 -21.05 -11.19
CA LEU A 105 -8.70 -19.81 -11.69
C LEU A 105 -7.54 -19.35 -10.79
N PRO A 106 -6.45 -18.78 -11.34
CA PRO A 106 -5.30 -18.34 -10.54
C PRO A 106 -5.64 -17.38 -9.40
N SER A 107 -6.68 -16.55 -9.55
CA SER A 107 -7.15 -15.65 -8.49
C SER A 107 -7.76 -16.38 -7.30
N GLN A 108 -8.43 -17.53 -7.52
CA GLN A 108 -8.92 -18.40 -6.45
C GLN A 108 -7.75 -19.11 -5.76
N VAL A 109 -6.75 -19.52 -6.54
CA VAL A 109 -5.51 -20.11 -6.02
C VAL A 109 -4.74 -19.11 -5.15
N ALA A 110 -4.69 -17.83 -5.51
CA ALA A 110 -4.09 -16.79 -4.68
C ALA A 110 -4.74 -16.68 -3.30
N VAL A 111 -6.07 -16.72 -3.24
CA VAL A 111 -6.83 -16.74 -1.97
C VAL A 111 -6.52 -18.01 -1.16
N LEU A 112 -6.45 -19.17 -1.83
CA LEU A 112 -6.09 -20.42 -1.16
C LEU A 112 -4.69 -20.34 -0.53
N ILE A 113 -3.68 -19.94 -1.29
CA ILE A 113 -2.29 -19.84 -0.83
C ILE A 113 -2.17 -18.92 0.39
N GLN A 114 -2.86 -17.77 0.36
CA GLN A 114 -2.94 -16.87 1.50
C GLN A 114 -3.59 -17.54 2.72
N SER A 115 -4.69 -18.27 2.51
CA SER A 115 -5.38 -18.99 3.60
C SER A 115 -4.54 -20.12 4.21
N LEU A 116 -3.68 -20.73 3.39
CA LEU A 116 -2.70 -21.72 3.80
C LEU A 116 -1.52 -21.10 4.55
N ASN A 117 -1.39 -19.78 4.56
CA ASN A 117 -0.20 -19.09 5.07
C ASN A 117 1.07 -19.60 4.35
N VAL A 118 0.99 -19.96 3.07
CA VAL A 118 2.16 -20.31 2.25
C VAL A 118 2.71 -19.05 1.62
N SER A 119 4.01 -18.83 1.73
CA SER A 119 4.65 -17.58 1.29
C SER A 119 5.48 -17.72 0.02
N ARG A 120 5.62 -18.95 -0.51
CA ARG A 120 6.50 -19.23 -1.66
C ARG A 120 5.84 -20.22 -2.61
N ILE A 121 5.90 -19.93 -3.91
CA ILE A 121 5.37 -20.79 -4.98
C ILE A 121 6.49 -21.05 -6.00
N LYS A 122 6.57 -22.28 -6.49
CA LYS A 122 7.36 -22.63 -7.68
C LYS A 122 6.41 -22.94 -8.84
N LEU A 123 6.55 -22.20 -9.93
CA LEU A 123 5.93 -22.47 -11.23
C LEU A 123 6.95 -23.17 -12.15
N TYR A 124 6.42 -23.92 -13.12
CA TYR A 124 7.22 -24.60 -14.15
C TYR A 124 7.38 -23.76 -15.42
N ASP A 125 6.67 -22.63 -15.48
CA ASP A 125 6.72 -21.64 -16.54
C ASP A 125 6.75 -20.21 -15.94
N ALA A 126 6.41 -19.22 -16.76
CA ALA A 126 6.21 -17.84 -16.37
C ALA A 126 4.81 -17.34 -16.79
N ASP A 127 3.75 -18.08 -16.41
CA ASP A 127 2.35 -17.76 -16.77
C ASP A 127 1.95 -16.34 -16.32
N PRO A 128 1.66 -15.41 -17.26
CA PRO A 128 1.16 -14.07 -16.97
C PRO A 128 -0.04 -14.04 -16.04
N ASN A 129 -0.97 -14.98 -16.23
CA ASN A 129 -2.25 -14.98 -15.54
C ASN A 129 -2.06 -15.29 -14.07
N VAL A 130 -1.13 -16.20 -13.76
CA VAL A 130 -0.74 -16.51 -12.39
C VAL A 130 0.01 -15.34 -11.77
N LEU A 131 1.04 -14.81 -12.44
CA LEU A 131 1.84 -13.71 -11.90
C LEU A 131 0.98 -12.46 -11.60
N VAL A 132 0.03 -12.13 -12.46
CA VAL A 132 -0.92 -11.02 -12.25
C VAL A 132 -1.90 -11.31 -11.12
N ALA A 133 -2.43 -12.54 -11.03
CA ALA A 133 -3.37 -12.91 -9.97
C ALA A 133 -2.77 -12.82 -8.56
N PHE A 134 -1.44 -12.91 -8.44
CA PHE A 134 -0.68 -12.77 -7.20
C PHE A 134 -0.04 -11.38 -7.00
N SER A 135 -0.42 -10.39 -7.81
CA SER A 135 0.01 -9.00 -7.63
C SER A 135 -0.27 -8.52 -6.20
N GLU A 136 0.73 -7.87 -5.59
CA GLU A 136 0.68 -7.32 -4.22
C GLU A 136 0.42 -8.35 -3.11
N SER A 137 0.52 -9.65 -3.40
CA SER A 137 0.27 -10.73 -2.42
C SER A 137 1.43 -10.97 -1.43
N ASN A 138 2.62 -10.41 -1.70
CA ASN A 138 3.89 -10.71 -1.03
C ASN A 138 4.38 -12.17 -1.14
N VAL A 139 3.71 -13.03 -1.92
CA VAL A 139 4.16 -14.39 -2.21
C VAL A 139 5.39 -14.33 -3.12
N GLU A 140 6.45 -15.05 -2.74
CA GLU A 140 7.67 -15.19 -3.54
C GLU A 140 7.48 -16.25 -4.63
N PHE A 141 7.90 -15.93 -5.84
CA PHE A 141 7.86 -16.83 -6.98
C PHE A 141 9.24 -17.30 -7.39
N VAL A 142 9.37 -18.61 -7.55
CA VAL A 142 10.31 -19.26 -8.45
C VAL A 142 9.56 -19.53 -9.74
N ILE A 143 10.05 -19.02 -10.87
CA ILE A 143 9.43 -19.26 -12.19
C ILE A 143 10.32 -20.16 -13.04
N GLY A 144 9.70 -20.91 -13.93
CA GLY A 144 10.39 -21.85 -14.81
C GLY A 144 10.67 -21.27 -16.19
N LEU A 145 11.86 -21.54 -16.70
CA LEU A 145 12.19 -21.46 -18.11
C LEU A 145 12.31 -22.90 -18.62
N GLY A 146 11.31 -23.34 -19.39
CA GLY A 146 11.18 -24.73 -19.85
C GLY A 146 12.39 -25.24 -20.64
N ASN A 147 12.57 -26.57 -20.66
CA ASN A 147 13.69 -27.22 -21.33
C ASN A 147 13.77 -26.85 -22.82
N GLU A 148 12.64 -26.67 -23.48
CA GLU A 148 12.50 -26.25 -24.88
C GLU A 148 13.12 -24.88 -25.20
N TYR A 149 13.35 -24.03 -24.19
CA TYR A 149 13.95 -22.72 -24.37
C TYR A 149 15.47 -22.71 -24.20
N ILE A 150 16.07 -23.75 -23.61
CA ILE A 150 17.49 -23.77 -23.19
C ILE A 150 18.42 -23.45 -24.37
N GLU A 151 18.25 -24.10 -25.52
CA GLU A 151 19.10 -23.84 -26.70
C GLU A 151 19.01 -22.37 -27.14
N ASN A 152 17.80 -21.81 -27.16
CA ASN A 152 17.58 -20.42 -27.54
C ASN A 152 18.19 -19.43 -26.53
N MET A 153 18.21 -19.79 -25.25
CA MET A 153 18.75 -18.93 -24.20
C MET A 153 20.26 -18.80 -24.27
N THR A 154 20.99 -19.68 -24.97
CA THR A 154 22.43 -19.48 -25.24
C THR A 154 22.74 -18.19 -26.01
N ASN A 155 21.74 -17.55 -26.63
CA ASN A 155 21.87 -16.26 -27.29
C ASN A 155 21.50 -15.11 -26.32
N PRO A 156 22.43 -14.18 -26.01
CA PRO A 156 22.19 -13.09 -25.07
C PRO A 156 20.97 -12.21 -25.40
N SER A 157 20.75 -11.91 -26.68
CA SER A 157 19.60 -11.08 -27.09
C SER A 157 18.27 -11.79 -26.86
N LYS A 158 18.23 -13.12 -27.04
CA LYS A 158 17.03 -13.91 -26.76
C LYS A 158 16.77 -14.02 -25.25
N ALA A 159 17.81 -14.23 -24.45
CA ALA A 159 17.72 -14.23 -23.00
C ALA A 159 17.20 -12.89 -22.46
N GLN A 160 17.77 -11.77 -22.92
CA GLN A 160 17.30 -10.44 -22.53
C GLN A 160 15.84 -10.19 -22.95
N THR A 161 15.46 -10.59 -24.17
CA THR A 161 14.07 -10.48 -24.65
C THR A 161 13.12 -11.28 -23.76
N TRP A 162 13.50 -12.51 -23.38
CA TRP A 162 12.68 -13.35 -22.51
C TRP A 162 12.46 -12.68 -21.14
N ILE A 163 13.50 -12.14 -20.51
CA ILE A 163 13.39 -11.42 -19.22
C ILE A 163 12.48 -10.19 -19.33
N GLN A 164 12.63 -9.40 -20.40
CA GLN A 164 11.81 -8.23 -20.64
C GLN A 164 10.33 -8.56 -20.88
N GLN A 165 10.03 -9.74 -21.41
CA GLN A 165 8.67 -10.19 -21.71
C GLN A 165 8.01 -10.91 -20.53
N HIS A 166 8.74 -11.76 -19.81
CA HIS A 166 8.17 -12.69 -18.84
C HIS A 166 8.45 -12.32 -17.37
N VAL A 167 9.40 -11.42 -17.10
CA VAL A 167 9.79 -11.04 -15.73
C VAL A 167 9.54 -9.57 -15.46
N GLN A 168 10.13 -8.70 -16.28
CA GLN A 168 10.11 -7.25 -16.07
C GLN A 168 8.70 -6.64 -15.93
N PRO A 169 7.66 -7.07 -16.67
CA PRO A 169 6.32 -6.50 -16.56
C PRO A 169 5.67 -6.71 -15.17
N TYR A 170 6.02 -7.79 -14.47
CA TYR A 170 5.40 -8.18 -13.21
C TYR A 170 6.24 -7.78 -11.98
N PHE A 171 7.52 -7.48 -12.20
CA PHE A 171 8.53 -7.31 -11.15
C PHE A 171 8.19 -6.27 -10.07
N SER A 172 7.42 -5.22 -10.42
CA SER A 172 7.01 -4.17 -9.47
C SER A 172 5.90 -4.59 -8.50
N GLN A 173 5.14 -5.62 -8.84
CA GLN A 173 3.92 -6.02 -8.14
C GLN A 173 3.98 -7.45 -7.60
N THR A 174 4.69 -8.32 -8.30
CA THR A 174 4.83 -9.74 -7.97
C THR A 174 6.28 -10.05 -7.65
N LYS A 175 6.51 -10.68 -6.50
CA LYS A 175 7.84 -10.90 -5.95
C LYS A 175 8.50 -12.13 -6.60
N ILE A 176 8.95 -11.98 -7.84
CA ILE A 176 9.76 -13.00 -8.52
C ILE A 176 11.18 -12.95 -7.92
N THR A 177 11.63 -14.07 -7.36
CA THR A 177 12.91 -14.16 -6.63
C THR A 177 13.92 -15.10 -7.30
N CYS A 178 13.44 -15.98 -8.18
CA CYS A 178 14.29 -16.98 -8.80
C CYS A 178 13.76 -17.41 -10.17
N ILE A 179 14.67 -17.70 -11.09
CA ILE A 179 14.40 -18.36 -12.38
C ILE A 179 15.09 -19.72 -12.37
N THR A 180 14.34 -20.80 -12.59
CA THR A 180 14.91 -22.12 -12.86
C THR A 180 15.04 -22.32 -14.36
N VAL A 181 16.27 -22.37 -14.86
CA VAL A 181 16.60 -22.67 -16.27
C VAL A 181 16.61 -24.18 -16.43
N GLY A 182 15.55 -24.71 -17.01
CA GLY A 182 15.32 -26.13 -17.16
C GLY A 182 14.89 -26.85 -15.89
N ASN A 183 14.41 -28.07 -16.07
CA ASN A 183 14.03 -29.01 -15.03
C ASN A 183 14.48 -30.42 -15.42
N GLU A 184 15.28 -31.04 -14.55
CA GLU A 184 15.80 -32.41 -14.69
C GLU A 184 16.51 -32.69 -16.02
N VAL A 185 17.23 -31.71 -16.56
CA VAL A 185 17.91 -31.78 -17.87
C VAL A 185 18.79 -33.04 -18.02
N PHE A 186 19.50 -33.42 -16.96
CA PHE A 186 20.40 -34.58 -16.93
C PHE A 186 19.70 -35.95 -16.75
N ASN A 187 18.37 -35.99 -16.68
CA ASN A 187 17.59 -37.22 -16.62
C ASN A 187 17.31 -37.80 -18.04
N SER A 188 17.52 -37.00 -19.08
CA SER A 188 17.45 -37.43 -20.48
C SER A 188 18.84 -37.78 -21.02
N ASN A 189 18.92 -38.37 -22.22
CA ASN A 189 20.19 -38.55 -22.95
C ASN A 189 20.44 -37.44 -23.99
N ASP A 190 19.73 -36.31 -23.90
CA ASP A 190 19.88 -35.20 -24.83
C ASP A 190 21.16 -34.41 -24.53
N THR A 191 22.26 -34.80 -25.19
CA THR A 191 23.57 -34.18 -25.01
C THR A 191 23.56 -32.69 -25.39
N GLN A 192 22.73 -32.29 -26.36
CA GLN A 192 22.63 -30.90 -26.78
C GLN A 192 22.03 -30.05 -25.65
N LEU A 193 20.99 -30.57 -24.99
CA LEU A 193 20.37 -29.91 -23.84
C LEU A 193 21.36 -29.79 -22.66
N MET A 194 22.13 -30.84 -22.39
CA MET A 194 23.16 -30.84 -21.33
C MET A 194 24.25 -29.80 -21.57
N VAL A 195 24.79 -29.74 -22.79
CA VAL A 195 25.84 -28.79 -23.18
C VAL A 195 25.33 -27.34 -23.12
N ASN A 196 24.06 -27.11 -23.47
CA ASN A 196 23.50 -25.77 -23.53
C ASN A 196 23.02 -25.23 -22.18
N LEU A 197 22.88 -26.07 -21.14
CA LEU A 197 22.33 -25.66 -19.85
C LEU A 197 23.13 -24.55 -19.18
N LEU A 198 24.44 -24.74 -18.99
CA LEU A 198 25.28 -23.72 -18.35
C LEU A 198 25.34 -22.42 -19.17
N PRO A 199 25.60 -22.44 -20.50
CA PRO A 199 25.55 -21.23 -21.31
C PRO A 199 24.20 -20.50 -21.21
N ALA A 200 23.08 -21.22 -21.20
CA ALA A 200 21.76 -20.63 -21.02
C ALA A 200 21.58 -19.97 -19.63
N MET A 201 22.08 -20.60 -18.56
CA MET A 201 22.06 -20.01 -17.22
C MET A 201 22.89 -18.73 -17.14
N GLN A 202 24.08 -18.73 -17.76
CA GLN A 202 24.98 -17.58 -17.80
C GLN A 202 24.36 -16.40 -18.53
N THR A 203 23.81 -16.61 -19.72
CA THR A 203 23.17 -15.53 -20.50
C THR A 203 21.90 -14.99 -19.84
N VAL A 204 21.11 -15.83 -19.18
CA VAL A 204 19.93 -15.40 -18.39
C VAL A 204 20.38 -14.56 -17.19
N HIS A 205 21.45 -14.96 -16.50
CA HIS A 205 22.02 -14.17 -15.41
C HIS A 205 22.58 -12.83 -15.91
N ASP A 206 23.37 -12.83 -16.99
CA ASP A 206 23.92 -11.62 -17.60
C ASP A 206 22.83 -10.64 -18.06
N ALA A 207 21.71 -11.16 -18.56
CA ALA A 207 20.54 -10.36 -18.90
C ALA A 207 19.92 -9.71 -17.65
N LEU A 208 19.79 -10.44 -16.54
CA LEU A 208 19.33 -9.86 -15.26
C LEU A 208 20.28 -8.77 -14.76
N VAL A 209 21.60 -9.00 -14.81
CA VAL A 209 22.62 -8.01 -14.44
C VAL A 209 22.50 -6.76 -15.31
N SER A 210 22.38 -6.94 -16.63
CA SER A 210 22.25 -5.84 -17.59
C SER A 210 20.99 -4.99 -17.36
N LEU A 211 19.93 -5.60 -16.82
CA LEU A 211 18.67 -4.94 -16.47
C LEU A 211 18.61 -4.46 -15.01
N GLY A 212 19.65 -4.73 -14.20
CA GLY A 212 19.71 -4.36 -12.78
C GLY A 212 18.76 -5.17 -11.88
N LEU A 213 18.43 -6.40 -12.26
CA LEU A 213 17.49 -7.29 -11.57
C LEU A 213 18.19 -8.43 -10.79
N ASP A 214 19.49 -8.62 -10.97
CA ASP A 214 20.30 -9.71 -10.40
C ASP A 214 20.36 -9.71 -8.87
N GLN A 215 20.20 -8.55 -8.24
CA GLN A 215 20.17 -8.44 -6.76
C GLN A 215 18.90 -8.99 -6.13
N GLN A 216 17.85 -9.21 -6.94
CA GLN A 216 16.53 -9.65 -6.47
C GLN A 216 16.13 -10.99 -7.09
N VAL A 217 16.55 -11.26 -8.32
CA VAL A 217 16.24 -12.48 -9.06
C VAL A 217 17.49 -13.32 -9.21
N THR A 218 17.52 -14.47 -8.57
CA THR A 218 18.60 -15.45 -8.71
C THR A 218 18.34 -16.39 -9.90
N VAL A 219 19.40 -16.93 -10.50
CA VAL A 219 19.30 -17.97 -11.53
C VAL A 219 19.80 -19.30 -10.96
N THR A 220 19.08 -20.37 -11.22
CA THR A 220 19.47 -21.74 -10.85
C THR A 220 18.87 -22.74 -11.85
N THR A 221 19.03 -24.04 -11.62
CA THR A 221 18.41 -25.13 -12.36
C THR A 221 18.02 -26.23 -11.38
N ALA A 222 16.95 -26.97 -11.67
CA ALA A 222 16.46 -28.06 -10.83
C ALA A 222 16.92 -29.41 -11.37
N HIS A 223 17.53 -30.22 -10.52
CA HIS A 223 18.06 -31.53 -10.89
C HIS A 223 17.23 -32.68 -10.32
N SER A 224 17.18 -33.81 -11.04
CA SER A 224 16.66 -35.07 -10.50
C SER A 224 17.66 -35.66 -9.51
N PHE A 225 17.20 -36.35 -8.47
CA PHE A 225 18.08 -37.12 -7.58
C PHE A 225 18.93 -38.18 -8.33
N ASN A 226 18.49 -38.61 -9.51
CA ASN A 226 19.16 -39.61 -10.35
C ASN A 226 20.50 -39.16 -10.96
N ILE A 227 20.93 -37.91 -10.73
CA ILE A 227 22.27 -37.44 -11.13
C ILE A 227 23.38 -38.00 -10.23
N LEU A 228 23.04 -38.63 -9.10
CA LEU A 228 23.99 -39.28 -8.21
C LEU A 228 24.25 -40.73 -8.63
N SER A 229 25.52 -41.14 -8.64
CA SER A 229 25.93 -42.55 -8.80
C SER A 229 25.90 -43.30 -7.47
N SER A 230 26.18 -42.59 -6.37
CA SER A 230 26.18 -43.09 -5.01
C SER A 230 25.44 -42.11 -4.11
N SER A 231 24.61 -42.64 -3.22
CA SER A 231 23.92 -41.86 -2.18
C SER A 231 23.81 -42.61 -0.85
N TYR A 232 24.38 -43.81 -0.76
CA TYR A 232 24.39 -44.62 0.46
C TYR A 232 25.79 -45.22 0.71
N PRO A 233 26.39 -45.00 1.90
CA PRO A 233 25.89 -44.10 2.95
C PRO A 233 25.95 -42.62 2.49
N PRO A 234 25.18 -41.70 3.11
CA PRO A 234 25.09 -40.30 2.67
C PRO A 234 26.45 -39.59 2.48
N SER A 235 27.41 -39.83 3.37
CA SER A 235 28.77 -39.28 3.26
C SER A 235 29.55 -39.70 2.02
N SER A 236 29.15 -40.81 1.38
CA SER A 236 29.72 -41.30 0.12
C SER A 236 28.98 -40.77 -1.12
N GLY A 237 28.08 -39.79 -0.94
CA GLY A 237 27.31 -39.21 -2.03
C GLY A 237 28.20 -38.67 -3.13
N ALA A 238 27.98 -39.08 -4.38
CA ALA A 238 28.81 -38.70 -5.52
C ALA A 238 27.95 -38.57 -6.79
N PHE A 239 28.27 -37.59 -7.64
CA PHE A 239 27.63 -37.46 -8.95
C PHE A 239 28.01 -38.62 -9.88
N ARG A 240 27.20 -38.85 -10.91
CA ARG A 240 27.55 -39.80 -11.97
C ARG A 240 28.75 -39.28 -12.77
N GLU A 241 29.71 -40.17 -13.01
CA GLU A 241 30.96 -39.85 -13.71
C GLU A 241 30.72 -39.23 -15.09
N ASP A 242 29.74 -39.74 -15.83
CA ASP A 242 29.41 -39.23 -17.17
C ASP A 242 28.84 -37.79 -17.17
N LEU A 243 28.33 -37.34 -16.02
CA LEU A 243 27.77 -36.01 -15.82
C LEU A 243 28.78 -35.01 -15.21
N VAL A 244 29.90 -35.47 -14.67
CA VAL A 244 30.89 -34.61 -13.98
C VAL A 244 31.35 -33.45 -14.86
N GLN A 245 31.57 -33.69 -16.16
CA GLN A 245 31.98 -32.66 -17.11
C GLN A 245 30.97 -31.50 -17.25
N TYR A 246 29.69 -31.74 -16.95
CA TYR A 246 28.64 -30.71 -16.99
C TYR A 246 28.36 -30.13 -15.61
N ILE A 247 28.41 -30.95 -14.56
CA ILE A 247 28.08 -30.56 -13.19
C ILE A 247 29.19 -29.70 -12.58
N GLN A 248 30.46 -30.03 -12.75
CA GLN A 248 31.56 -29.24 -12.18
C GLN A 248 31.47 -27.74 -12.56
N PRO A 249 31.39 -27.36 -13.85
CA PRO A 249 31.31 -25.96 -14.20
C PRO A 249 29.96 -25.31 -13.81
N LEU A 250 28.88 -26.08 -13.66
CA LEU A 250 27.63 -25.59 -13.06
C LEU A 250 27.81 -25.24 -11.59
N LEU A 251 28.49 -26.07 -10.80
CA LEU A 251 28.79 -25.78 -9.40
C LEU A 251 29.69 -24.54 -9.26
N ASP A 252 30.71 -24.42 -10.12
CA ASP A 252 31.57 -23.23 -10.16
C ASP A 252 30.74 -21.96 -10.42
N PHE A 253 29.76 -22.04 -11.32
CA PHE A 253 28.84 -20.94 -11.60
C PHE A 253 27.91 -20.65 -10.41
N HIS A 254 27.33 -21.67 -9.77
CA HIS A 254 26.50 -21.51 -8.56
C HIS A 254 27.27 -20.78 -7.45
N ALA A 255 28.52 -21.17 -7.19
CA ALA A 255 29.40 -20.51 -6.23
C ALA A 255 29.67 -19.05 -6.63
N GLN A 256 29.98 -18.79 -7.91
CA GLN A 256 30.26 -17.45 -8.43
C GLN A 256 29.10 -16.47 -8.22
N ILE A 257 27.86 -16.91 -8.45
CA ILE A 257 26.66 -16.05 -8.33
C ILE A 257 25.93 -16.21 -7.00
N ASN A 258 26.48 -17.00 -6.07
CA ASN A 258 25.89 -17.33 -4.78
C ASN A 258 24.43 -17.85 -4.90
N SER A 259 24.19 -18.73 -5.88
CA SER A 259 22.88 -19.34 -6.11
C SER A 259 22.77 -20.74 -5.52
N PRO A 260 21.57 -21.16 -5.07
CA PRO A 260 21.39 -22.49 -4.50
C PRO A 260 21.43 -23.57 -5.59
N PHE A 261 21.86 -24.76 -5.20
CA PHE A 261 21.69 -25.99 -5.98
C PHE A 261 20.32 -26.60 -5.67
N LEU A 262 19.44 -26.71 -6.68
CA LEU A 262 18.11 -27.27 -6.49
C LEU A 262 18.06 -28.76 -6.87
N ILE A 263 17.49 -29.57 -5.98
CA ILE A 263 17.32 -31.01 -6.20
C ILE A 263 15.88 -31.44 -5.94
N ASN A 264 15.34 -32.25 -6.84
CA ASN A 264 14.07 -32.95 -6.70
C ASN A 264 14.34 -34.30 -6.02
N ALA A 265 13.86 -34.48 -4.79
CA ALA A 265 14.18 -35.65 -3.96
C ALA A 265 12.91 -36.29 -3.40
N TYR A 266 12.71 -37.56 -3.74
CA TYR A 266 11.48 -38.30 -3.42
C TYR A 266 11.80 -39.65 -2.77
N PRO A 267 11.71 -39.75 -1.43
CA PRO A 267 11.79 -41.04 -0.71
C PRO A 267 10.77 -42.08 -1.21
N PHE A 268 9.65 -41.62 -1.78
CA PHE A 268 8.63 -42.48 -2.38
C PHE A 268 9.22 -43.45 -3.42
N PHE A 269 10.05 -42.97 -4.36
CA PHE A 269 10.57 -43.83 -5.43
C PHE A 269 11.46 -44.94 -4.87
N THR A 270 12.32 -44.61 -3.90
CA THR A 270 13.19 -45.61 -3.25
C THR A 270 12.38 -46.68 -2.52
N TYR A 271 11.29 -46.30 -1.84
CA TYR A 271 10.38 -47.25 -1.21
C TYR A 271 9.59 -48.07 -2.22
N LYS A 272 9.01 -47.43 -3.24
CA LYS A 272 8.26 -48.08 -4.32
C LYS A 272 9.07 -49.20 -4.97
N ASP A 273 10.34 -48.94 -5.26
CA ASP A 273 11.20 -49.89 -5.95
C ASP A 273 11.70 -51.02 -5.04
N ASN A 274 11.79 -50.77 -3.72
CA ASN A 274 12.37 -51.72 -2.75
C ASN A 274 11.58 -51.81 -1.43
N PRO A 275 10.27 -52.11 -1.44
CA PRO A 275 9.41 -51.99 -0.25
C PRO A 275 9.74 -53.01 0.85
N ASN A 276 10.40 -54.11 0.50
CA ASN A 276 10.83 -55.15 1.43
C ASN A 276 12.19 -54.85 2.10
N VAL A 277 12.94 -53.89 1.56
CA VAL A 277 14.28 -53.51 2.05
C VAL A 277 14.22 -52.18 2.77
N VAL A 278 13.45 -51.22 2.23
CA VAL A 278 13.32 -49.86 2.75
C VAL A 278 12.16 -49.81 3.75
N PRO A 279 12.42 -49.56 5.05
CA PRO A 279 11.34 -49.52 6.03
C PRO A 279 10.38 -48.34 5.77
N LEU A 280 9.08 -48.61 5.69
CA LEU A 280 8.06 -47.58 5.44
C LEU A 280 8.14 -46.43 6.46
N ASN A 281 8.37 -46.73 7.74
CA ASN A 281 8.47 -45.70 8.77
C ASN A 281 9.66 -44.74 8.55
N TYR A 282 10.77 -45.24 7.95
CA TYR A 282 11.96 -44.44 7.67
C TYR A 282 11.72 -43.40 6.56
N VAL A 283 10.90 -43.75 5.57
CA VAL A 283 10.57 -42.83 4.46
C VAL A 283 9.38 -41.91 4.78
N LEU A 284 8.59 -42.20 5.82
CA LEU A 284 7.45 -41.39 6.26
C LEU A 284 7.72 -40.52 7.50
N PHE A 285 8.99 -40.37 7.91
CA PHE A 285 9.39 -39.65 9.13
C PHE A 285 8.73 -40.17 10.42
N GLN A 286 8.33 -41.44 10.44
CA GLN A 286 7.74 -42.10 11.60
C GLN A 286 8.83 -42.69 12.51
N PRO A 287 8.54 -42.96 13.79
CA PRO A 287 9.50 -43.62 14.68
C PRO A 287 10.05 -44.93 14.08
N ASN A 288 11.38 -45.01 14.00
CA ASN A 288 12.12 -46.14 13.45
C ASN A 288 13.55 -46.16 14.01
N GLN A 289 14.34 -47.19 13.70
CA GLN A 289 15.72 -47.32 14.19
C GLN A 289 16.70 -46.37 13.49
N GLY A 290 16.32 -45.79 12.35
CA GLY A 290 17.16 -44.98 11.48
C GLY A 290 18.30 -45.78 10.86
N THR A 291 19.24 -45.05 10.29
CA THR A 291 20.50 -45.60 9.75
C THR A 291 21.67 -44.79 10.29
N ILE A 292 22.80 -45.45 10.55
CA ILE A 292 24.04 -44.79 10.95
C ILE A 292 24.97 -44.80 9.74
N ASP A 293 25.42 -43.61 9.34
CA ASP A 293 26.46 -43.47 8.33
C ASP A 293 27.81 -43.96 8.92
N PRO A 294 28.45 -44.99 8.35
CA PRO A 294 29.65 -45.60 8.93
C PRO A 294 30.90 -44.73 8.83
N ASN A 295 30.94 -43.73 7.95
CA ASN A 295 32.12 -42.88 7.76
C ASN A 295 32.08 -41.66 8.68
N THR A 296 30.89 -41.14 8.98
CA THR A 296 30.68 -39.91 9.75
C THR A 296 30.06 -40.16 11.12
N ASN A 297 29.52 -41.35 11.36
CA ASN A 297 28.76 -41.73 12.54
C ASN A 297 27.50 -40.87 12.77
N LEU A 298 27.01 -40.20 11.72
CA LEU A 298 25.76 -39.43 11.76
C LEU A 298 24.56 -40.39 11.69
N HIS A 299 23.58 -40.16 12.56
CA HIS A 299 22.33 -40.91 12.57
C HIS A 299 21.27 -40.18 11.75
N TYR A 300 20.70 -40.91 10.79
CA TYR A 300 19.59 -40.45 9.96
C TYR A 300 18.34 -41.19 10.39
N ASP A 301 17.37 -40.47 10.95
CA ASP A 301 16.07 -41.02 11.34
C ASP A 301 15.05 -41.03 10.18
N ASN A 302 15.38 -40.42 9.04
CA ASN A 302 14.56 -40.38 7.85
C ASN A 302 15.37 -40.31 6.55
N MET A 303 14.78 -40.78 5.46
CA MET A 303 15.45 -40.86 4.16
C MET A 303 15.68 -39.50 3.48
N LEU A 304 14.77 -38.54 3.62
CA LEU A 304 14.92 -37.25 2.93
C LEU A 304 16.19 -36.51 3.42
N TYR A 305 16.48 -36.57 4.72
CA TYR A 305 17.68 -35.96 5.29
C TYR A 305 18.95 -36.67 4.80
N ALA A 306 18.91 -38.00 4.69
CA ALA A 306 19.98 -38.79 4.10
C ALA A 306 20.21 -38.41 2.62
N GLN A 307 19.15 -38.19 1.86
CA GLN A 307 19.23 -37.74 0.46
C GLN A 307 19.83 -36.34 0.33
N ILE A 308 19.39 -35.38 1.16
CA ILE A 308 19.95 -34.02 1.17
C ILE A 308 21.45 -34.05 1.49
N ASP A 309 21.85 -34.79 2.52
CA ASP A 309 23.26 -34.86 2.93
C ASP A 309 24.13 -35.63 1.93
N ALA A 310 23.56 -36.57 1.16
CA ALA A 310 24.24 -37.18 0.03
C ALA A 310 24.55 -36.17 -1.09
N VAL A 311 23.64 -35.23 -1.36
CA VAL A 311 23.89 -34.15 -2.33
C VAL A 311 24.98 -33.20 -1.82
N TYR A 312 24.92 -32.80 -0.54
CA TYR A 312 25.99 -32.00 0.06
C TYR A 312 27.35 -32.71 -0.01
N ALA A 313 27.40 -34.03 0.24
CA ALA A 313 28.61 -34.81 0.12
C ALA A 313 29.15 -34.82 -1.33
N ALA A 314 28.26 -34.98 -2.33
CA ALA A 314 28.63 -34.98 -3.74
C ALA A 314 29.21 -33.62 -4.19
N ILE A 315 28.56 -32.52 -3.81
CA ILE A 315 29.04 -31.16 -4.08
C ILE A 315 30.39 -30.90 -3.41
N LYS A 316 30.55 -31.36 -2.15
CA LYS A 316 31.82 -31.26 -1.42
C LYS A 316 32.95 -32.05 -2.06
N GLN A 317 32.68 -33.22 -2.62
CA GLN A 317 33.67 -34.00 -3.37
C GLN A 317 34.12 -33.28 -4.65
N MET A 318 33.29 -32.38 -5.20
CA MET A 318 33.62 -31.54 -6.35
C MET A 318 34.30 -30.21 -5.95
N GLY A 319 34.70 -30.07 -4.68
CA GLY A 319 35.47 -28.93 -4.18
C GLY A 319 34.65 -27.77 -3.63
N HIS A 320 33.33 -27.93 -3.51
CA HIS A 320 32.42 -26.85 -3.07
C HIS A 320 31.78 -27.16 -1.71
N ASP A 321 31.96 -26.29 -0.73
CA ASP A 321 31.31 -26.40 0.59
C ASP A 321 30.43 -25.19 0.96
N ASP A 322 30.39 -24.21 0.06
CA ASP A 322 29.75 -22.91 0.10
C ASP A 322 28.36 -22.89 -0.59
N ILE A 323 28.07 -23.87 -1.45
CA ILE A 323 26.80 -23.97 -2.17
C ILE A 323 25.69 -24.54 -1.27
N GLN A 324 24.60 -23.79 -1.13
CA GLN A 324 23.40 -24.25 -0.40
C GLN A 324 22.57 -25.21 -1.26
N VAL A 325 22.18 -26.35 -0.69
CA VAL A 325 21.21 -27.27 -1.31
C VAL A 325 19.80 -26.92 -0.86
N ARG A 326 18.85 -26.83 -1.80
CA ARG A 326 17.42 -26.68 -1.52
C ARG A 326 16.62 -27.73 -2.29
N ILE A 327 15.54 -28.21 -1.68
CA ILE A 327 14.65 -29.18 -2.33
C ILE A 327 13.65 -28.42 -3.20
N SER A 328 13.77 -28.54 -4.51
CA SER A 328 12.84 -27.91 -5.45
C SER A 328 11.54 -28.67 -5.60
N GLU A 329 11.52 -29.96 -5.24
CA GLU A 329 10.35 -30.81 -5.23
C GLU A 329 10.52 -31.99 -4.28
N THR A 330 9.49 -32.25 -3.48
CA THR A 330 9.32 -33.51 -2.76
C THR A 330 7.86 -33.72 -2.42
N GLY A 331 7.40 -34.96 -2.45
CA GLY A 331 6.00 -35.29 -2.20
C GLY A 331 5.75 -36.78 -2.14
N TRP A 332 4.49 -37.15 -1.95
CA TRP A 332 4.08 -38.54 -1.90
C TRP A 332 2.69 -38.68 -2.53
N PRO A 333 2.50 -39.58 -3.51
CA PRO A 333 1.25 -39.70 -4.23
C PRO A 333 0.18 -40.39 -3.37
N SER A 334 -1.06 -39.90 -3.44
CA SER A 334 -2.20 -40.47 -2.72
C SER A 334 -2.85 -41.66 -3.41
N ASN A 335 -2.48 -41.95 -4.65
CA ASN A 335 -2.98 -43.06 -5.43
C ASN A 335 -1.96 -43.39 -6.52
N GLY A 336 -1.92 -44.63 -6.99
CA GLY A 336 -0.96 -45.07 -8.01
C GLY A 336 -1.41 -46.36 -8.69
N ASP A 337 -0.62 -46.82 -9.66
CA ASP A 337 -0.84 -48.11 -10.31
C ASP A 337 -0.60 -49.26 -9.31
N PRO A 338 -1.07 -50.49 -9.56
CA PRO A 338 -0.91 -51.61 -8.63
C PRO A 338 0.54 -51.89 -8.21
N GLU A 339 1.52 -51.58 -9.07
CA GLU A 339 2.94 -51.73 -8.84
C GLU A 339 3.56 -50.57 -8.02
N GLU A 340 2.83 -49.47 -7.84
CA GLU A 340 3.28 -48.27 -7.13
C GLU A 340 3.03 -48.39 -5.61
N VAL A 341 3.63 -49.42 -5.02
CA VAL A 341 3.44 -49.77 -3.62
C VAL A 341 3.71 -48.57 -2.72
N GLY A 342 2.76 -48.27 -1.84
CA GLY A 342 2.84 -47.17 -0.89
C GLY A 342 2.12 -45.89 -1.34
N ALA A 343 1.66 -45.79 -2.60
CA ALA A 343 0.85 -44.67 -3.08
C ALA A 343 -0.58 -44.75 -2.51
N THR A 344 -0.79 -44.19 -1.31
CA THR A 344 -2.08 -44.21 -0.62
C THR A 344 -2.34 -42.85 0.05
N PRO A 345 -3.62 -42.46 0.26
CA PRO A 345 -3.91 -41.19 0.93
C PRO A 345 -3.35 -41.14 2.35
N GLN A 346 -3.28 -42.28 3.04
CA GLN A 346 -2.73 -42.38 4.39
C GLN A 346 -1.22 -42.10 4.39
N ASN A 347 -0.47 -42.70 3.48
CA ASN A 347 0.98 -42.47 3.41
C ASN A 347 1.30 -41.05 2.94
N ALA A 348 0.53 -40.51 1.98
CA ALA A 348 0.66 -39.14 1.54
C ALA A 348 0.43 -38.13 2.68
N ALA A 349 -0.61 -38.37 3.49
CA ALA A 349 -0.89 -37.58 4.69
C ALA A 349 0.25 -37.64 5.71
N LEU A 350 0.80 -38.84 5.95
CA LEU A 350 1.91 -39.03 6.89
C LEU A 350 3.19 -38.35 6.40
N TYR A 351 3.55 -38.53 5.12
CA TYR A 351 4.75 -37.94 4.54
C TYR A 351 4.70 -36.41 4.60
N ASN A 352 3.70 -35.81 3.95
CA ASN A 352 3.57 -34.37 3.85
C ASN A 352 3.31 -33.75 5.23
N GLY A 353 2.42 -34.34 6.05
CA GLY A 353 2.15 -33.83 7.39
C GLY A 353 3.36 -33.86 8.32
N ASN A 354 4.18 -34.91 8.28
CA ASN A 354 5.38 -34.97 9.11
C ASN A 354 6.51 -34.08 8.58
N LEU A 355 6.67 -33.99 7.25
CA LEU A 355 7.61 -33.07 6.63
C LEU A 355 7.35 -31.63 7.09
N LEU A 356 6.09 -31.19 7.07
CA LEU A 356 5.71 -29.84 7.49
C LEU A 356 5.97 -29.59 8.98
N LYS A 357 5.77 -30.60 9.84
CA LYS A 357 6.16 -30.51 11.27
C LYS A 357 7.67 -30.32 11.44
N ARG A 358 8.49 -31.02 10.66
CA ARG A 358 9.96 -30.89 10.69
C ARG A 358 10.40 -29.49 10.25
N ILE A 359 9.74 -28.93 9.24
CA ILE A 359 9.96 -27.55 8.76
C ILE A 359 9.56 -26.52 9.83
N GLU A 360 8.40 -26.68 10.48
CA GLU A 360 7.94 -25.79 11.56
C GLU A 360 8.93 -25.79 12.75
N GLN A 361 9.54 -26.95 13.03
CA GLN A 361 10.59 -27.10 14.03
C GLN A 361 11.95 -26.52 13.60
N LYS A 362 12.06 -25.99 12.38
CA LYS A 362 13.29 -25.45 11.77
C LYS A 362 14.46 -26.45 11.83
N GLN A 363 14.16 -27.74 11.68
CA GLN A 363 15.18 -28.78 11.71
C GLN A 363 16.07 -28.69 10.46
N GLY A 364 17.38 -28.80 10.67
CA GLY A 364 18.34 -29.12 9.63
C GLY A 364 18.59 -30.62 9.54
N THR A 365 19.44 -31.01 8.60
CA THR A 365 19.89 -32.40 8.44
C THR A 365 21.00 -32.75 9.44
N PRO A 366 21.33 -34.03 9.66
CA PRO A 366 22.43 -34.42 10.53
C PRO A 366 23.78 -33.79 10.17
N ALA A 367 24.11 -33.63 8.88
CA ALA A 367 25.35 -32.99 8.46
C ALA A 367 25.30 -31.44 8.46
N LYS A 368 24.09 -30.85 8.42
CA LYS A 368 23.88 -29.39 8.46
C LYS A 368 22.79 -29.00 9.48
N PRO A 369 22.97 -29.29 10.79
CA PRO A 369 21.91 -29.16 11.79
C PRO A 369 21.49 -27.70 12.08
N SER A 370 22.34 -26.74 11.78
CA SER A 370 22.09 -25.30 11.98
C SER A 370 21.41 -24.63 10.79
N VAL A 371 21.24 -25.33 9.67
CA VAL A 371 20.61 -24.80 8.45
C VAL A 371 19.27 -25.49 8.31
N PRO A 372 18.13 -24.79 8.55
CA PRO A 372 16.81 -25.37 8.34
C PRO A 372 16.66 -25.86 6.91
N ILE A 373 15.98 -27.00 6.73
CA ILE A 373 15.65 -27.48 5.40
C ILE A 373 14.78 -26.46 4.65
N ASP A 374 15.07 -26.28 3.37
CA ASP A 374 14.32 -25.40 2.48
C ASP A 374 13.72 -26.23 1.34
N ILE A 375 12.39 -26.24 1.25
CA ILE A 375 11.64 -27.25 0.49
C ILE A 375 10.45 -26.63 -0.23
N TYR A 376 10.22 -27.09 -1.47
CA TYR A 376 8.97 -26.97 -2.19
C TYR A 376 8.22 -28.31 -2.19
N VAL A 377 6.99 -28.32 -1.66
CA VAL A 377 6.12 -29.50 -1.63
C VAL A 377 5.49 -29.70 -3.00
N PHE A 378 5.65 -30.90 -3.56
CA PHE A 378 5.06 -31.33 -4.82
C PHE A 378 3.80 -32.17 -4.53
N ALA A 379 2.59 -31.71 -4.88
CA ALA A 379 2.25 -30.42 -5.48
C ALA A 379 0.93 -29.86 -4.91
N LEU A 380 0.55 -28.64 -5.31
CA LEU A 380 -0.67 -28.00 -4.83
C LEU A 380 -1.94 -28.78 -5.23
N PHE A 381 -2.06 -29.18 -6.49
CA PHE A 381 -3.22 -29.88 -7.03
C PHE A 381 -2.87 -31.24 -7.63
N ASN A 382 -3.86 -32.13 -7.69
CA ASN A 382 -3.82 -33.27 -8.60
C ASN A 382 -3.92 -32.76 -10.04
N GLU A 383 -3.02 -33.24 -10.90
CA GLU A 383 -2.86 -32.77 -12.27
C GLU A 383 -3.26 -33.87 -13.27
N ASP A 384 -4.48 -33.82 -13.80
CA ASP A 384 -5.11 -34.94 -14.52
C ASP A 384 -4.52 -35.23 -15.90
N LEU A 385 -3.79 -34.28 -16.49
CA LEU A 385 -3.14 -34.45 -17.79
C LEU A 385 -1.66 -34.87 -17.69
N LYS A 386 -1.12 -35.09 -16.49
CA LYS A 386 0.26 -35.57 -16.34
C LYS A 386 0.42 -36.97 -16.96
N PRO A 387 1.39 -37.15 -17.88
CA PRO A 387 1.66 -38.43 -18.49
C PRO A 387 2.34 -39.39 -17.50
N GLY A 388 2.46 -40.66 -17.86
CA GLY A 388 3.12 -41.67 -17.04
C GLY A 388 2.17 -42.40 -16.09
N PRO A 389 2.70 -43.01 -15.02
CA PRO A 389 1.93 -43.87 -14.12
C PRO A 389 0.83 -43.10 -13.37
N ALA A 390 -0.11 -43.82 -12.75
CA ALA A 390 -1.22 -43.20 -12.03
C ALA A 390 -0.79 -42.28 -10.88
N SER A 391 0.36 -42.52 -10.25
CA SER A 391 0.89 -41.63 -9.22
C SER A 391 1.09 -40.20 -9.69
N GLU A 392 1.52 -39.99 -10.93
CA GLU A 392 1.80 -38.66 -11.49
C GLU A 392 0.58 -37.72 -11.43
N ARG A 393 -0.63 -38.28 -11.51
CA ARG A 393 -1.90 -37.52 -11.45
C ARG A 393 -2.41 -37.32 -10.02
N ASN A 394 -1.68 -37.79 -9.01
CA ASN A 394 -2.17 -37.94 -7.64
C ASN A 394 -1.20 -37.43 -6.55
N TYR A 395 -0.32 -36.47 -6.86
CA TYR A 395 0.58 -35.83 -5.88
C TYR A 395 -0.02 -34.64 -5.12
N GLY A 396 -1.20 -34.17 -5.52
CA GLY A 396 -1.82 -32.96 -5.01
C GLY A 396 -2.14 -33.02 -3.51
N LEU A 397 -1.93 -31.89 -2.83
CA LEU A 397 -2.55 -31.63 -1.53
C LEU A 397 -4.06 -31.41 -1.66
N TYR A 398 -4.49 -30.87 -2.81
CA TYR A 398 -5.88 -30.56 -3.14
C TYR A 398 -6.34 -31.26 -4.42
N TYR A 399 -7.62 -31.60 -4.47
CA TYR A 399 -8.30 -31.84 -5.73
C TYR A 399 -8.51 -30.50 -6.47
N PRO A 400 -8.69 -30.52 -7.80
CA PRO A 400 -8.96 -29.32 -8.59
C PRO A 400 -10.23 -28.55 -8.16
N ASN A 401 -11.18 -29.21 -7.50
CA ASN A 401 -12.36 -28.55 -6.93
C ASN A 401 -12.08 -27.79 -5.61
N GLY A 402 -10.83 -27.77 -5.13
CA GLY A 402 -10.41 -27.08 -3.90
C GLY A 402 -10.68 -27.84 -2.60
N SER A 403 -11.14 -29.10 -2.64
CA SER A 403 -11.19 -29.95 -1.46
C SER A 403 -9.82 -30.58 -1.19
N PRO A 404 -9.40 -30.72 0.09
CA PRO A 404 -8.15 -31.40 0.41
C PRO A 404 -8.26 -32.90 0.08
N VAL A 405 -7.19 -33.48 -0.48
CA VAL A 405 -7.13 -34.92 -0.78
C VAL A 405 -7.04 -35.73 0.52
N TYR A 406 -6.29 -35.20 1.49
CA TYR A 406 -6.09 -35.79 2.81
C TYR A 406 -5.78 -34.71 3.85
N ASN A 407 -5.78 -35.08 5.13
CA ASN A 407 -5.51 -34.16 6.24
C ASN A 407 -4.01 -34.14 6.58
N ILE A 408 -3.34 -33.00 6.40
CA ILE A 408 -1.90 -32.81 6.70
C ILE A 408 -1.60 -32.37 8.15
N GLY A 409 -2.62 -32.13 8.98
CA GLY A 409 -2.45 -31.94 10.43
C GLY A 409 -1.86 -30.60 10.91
N LEU A 410 -1.78 -29.57 10.05
CA LEU A 410 -1.40 -28.22 10.45
C LEU A 410 -2.61 -27.48 11.04
N LYS A 411 -2.72 -27.44 12.38
CA LYS A 411 -3.82 -26.77 13.13
C LYS A 411 -5.26 -27.17 12.71
N GLY A 412 -5.45 -28.38 12.17
CA GLY A 412 -6.75 -28.88 11.72
C GLY A 412 -6.70 -29.44 10.29
N TYR A 413 -7.87 -29.64 9.68
CA TYR A 413 -7.97 -29.88 8.23
C TYR A 413 -7.50 -28.64 7.48
N LEU A 414 -6.81 -28.86 6.36
CA LEU A 414 -6.59 -27.83 5.36
C LEU A 414 -7.90 -27.07 5.08
N PRO A 415 -7.90 -25.72 5.05
CA PRO A 415 -9.10 -24.99 4.68
C PRO A 415 -9.54 -25.43 3.29
N GLN A 416 -10.83 -25.75 3.15
CA GLN A 416 -11.43 -25.86 1.81
C GLN A 416 -11.30 -24.51 1.12
N MET A 417 -11.05 -24.51 -0.19
CA MET A 417 -11.08 -23.26 -0.94
C MET A 417 -12.45 -22.59 -0.77
N PRO A 418 -12.48 -21.30 -0.40
CA PRO A 418 -13.72 -20.54 -0.47
C PRO A 418 -14.10 -20.37 -1.94
N MET A 419 -14.98 -21.24 -2.45
CA MET A 419 -15.59 -21.05 -3.75
C MET A 419 -16.43 -19.78 -3.68
N ALA A 420 -16.04 -18.77 -4.45
CA ALA A 420 -16.59 -17.42 -4.34
C ALA A 420 -18.11 -17.40 -4.57
N ALA A 421 -18.89 -17.33 -3.48
CA ALA A 421 -20.14 -16.60 -3.50
C ALA A 421 -19.78 -15.11 -3.49
N LYS A 422 -20.23 -14.35 -4.51
CA LYS A 422 -20.08 -12.88 -4.58
C LYS A 422 -20.42 -12.26 -3.23
N SER A 423 -19.43 -11.73 -2.50
CA SER A 423 -19.69 -10.72 -1.45
C SER A 423 -18.41 -10.05 -0.88
N ASN A 424 -18.30 -8.75 -1.16
CA ASN A 424 -18.06 -7.69 -0.17
C ASN A 424 -16.70 -7.54 0.55
N ILE A 425 -15.56 -7.90 -0.06
CA ILE A 425 -14.24 -7.46 0.44
C ILE A 425 -14.07 -5.92 0.39
N LEU A 426 -14.77 -5.25 -0.53
CA LEU A 426 -14.80 -3.78 -0.57
C LEU A 426 -15.45 -3.16 0.69
N SER A 427 -16.35 -3.89 1.37
CA SER A 427 -17.14 -3.33 2.47
C SER A 427 -16.33 -3.15 3.76
N VAL A 428 -15.39 -4.05 4.06
CA VAL A 428 -14.66 -4.03 5.33
C VAL A 428 -13.55 -2.97 5.31
N ASN A 429 -12.77 -2.91 4.22
CA ASN A 429 -11.73 -1.90 4.07
C ASN A 429 -12.33 -0.48 3.95
N LEU A 430 -13.46 -0.34 3.24
CA LEU A 430 -14.17 0.93 3.18
C LEU A 430 -14.73 1.33 4.56
N LEU A 431 -15.26 0.39 5.33
CA LEU A 431 -15.77 0.65 6.68
C LEU A 431 -14.64 1.07 7.63
N VAL A 432 -13.48 0.43 7.58
CA VAL A 432 -12.30 0.80 8.38
C VAL A 432 -11.80 2.20 8.00
N CYS A 433 -11.71 2.52 6.71
CA CYS A 433 -11.33 3.85 6.23
C CYS A 433 -12.35 4.93 6.64
N ILE A 434 -13.64 4.62 6.58
CA ILE A 434 -14.70 5.55 7.02
C ILE A 434 -14.60 5.78 8.53
N VAL A 435 -14.48 4.72 9.33
CA VAL A 435 -14.42 4.83 10.80
C VAL A 435 -13.18 5.59 11.25
N THR A 436 -12.01 5.32 10.66
CA THR A 436 -10.76 6.04 10.98
C THR A 436 -10.82 7.52 10.56
N SER A 437 -11.39 7.81 9.38
CA SER A 437 -11.61 9.19 8.93
C SER A 437 -12.61 9.94 9.83
N PHE A 438 -13.64 9.25 10.32
CA PHE A 438 -14.64 9.83 11.22
C PHE A 438 -14.05 10.15 12.60
N ILE A 439 -13.24 9.25 13.15
CA ILE A 439 -12.53 9.48 14.43
C ILE A 439 -11.58 10.67 14.28
N PHE A 440 -10.84 10.75 13.17
CA PHE A 440 -9.94 11.88 12.91
C PHE A 440 -10.72 13.21 12.78
N ALA A 441 -11.85 13.21 12.08
CA ALA A 441 -12.69 14.41 11.92
C ALA A 441 -13.31 14.87 13.26
N LEU A 442 -13.73 13.93 14.12
CA LEU A 442 -14.27 14.24 15.45
C LEU A 442 -13.22 14.91 16.35
N GLU A 443 -11.98 14.41 16.32
CA GLU A 443 -10.90 14.97 17.14
C GLU A 443 -10.37 16.30 16.58
N LEU A 444 -10.41 16.49 15.26
CA LEU A 444 -10.12 17.78 14.63
C LEU A 444 -11.17 18.85 15.01
N SER A 445 -12.46 18.49 15.00
CA SER A 445 -13.55 19.38 15.44
C SER A 445 -13.40 19.77 16.92
N ARG A 446 -13.03 18.84 17.80
CA ARG A 446 -12.75 19.13 19.21
C ARG A 446 -11.56 20.07 19.40
N CYS A 447 -10.46 19.87 18.67
CA CYS A 447 -9.27 20.74 18.77
C CYS A 447 -9.64 22.18 18.26
N LEU A 448 -10.44 22.31 17.19
CA LEU A 448 -10.96 23.60 16.67
C LEU A 448 -11.96 24.31 17.60
N GLU A 449 -12.86 23.58 18.27
CA GLU A 449 -13.76 24.17 19.27
C GLU A 449 -13.00 24.70 20.49
N SER A 450 -11.94 24.01 20.91
CA SER A 450 -11.11 24.45 22.03
C SER A 450 -10.34 25.75 21.71
N GLU A 451 -9.85 25.88 20.48
CA GLU A 451 -9.07 27.04 20.06
C GLU A 451 -9.94 28.27 19.77
N SER A 452 -11.17 28.07 19.26
CA SER A 452 -12.15 29.16 19.08
C SER A 452 -12.66 29.69 20.42
N LYS A 453 -12.94 28.82 21.40
CA LYS A 453 -13.29 29.24 22.78
C LYS A 453 -12.19 30.05 23.44
N LYS A 454 -10.92 29.67 23.24
CA LYS A 454 -9.77 30.34 23.86
C LYS A 454 -9.50 31.72 23.26
N ARG A 455 -9.70 31.91 21.95
CA ARG A 455 -9.51 33.24 21.31
C ARG A 455 -10.66 34.21 21.57
N MET A 456 -11.87 33.72 21.82
CA MET A 456 -13.04 34.58 22.06
C MET A 456 -13.09 35.12 23.50
N SER A 457 -12.52 34.41 24.49
CA SER A 457 -12.50 34.85 25.89
C SER A 457 -11.54 36.01 26.21
N GLU A 458 -10.46 36.21 25.43
CA GLU A 458 -9.47 37.27 25.68
C GLU A 458 -9.85 38.65 25.09
N ALA A 459 -10.80 38.71 24.15
CA ALA A 459 -11.17 39.95 23.46
C ALA A 459 -12.37 40.70 24.10
N GLU A 460 -13.02 40.14 25.12
CA GLU A 460 -14.28 40.65 25.71
C GLU A 460 -14.19 41.13 27.17
N GLU A 461 -13.01 41.12 27.82
CA GLU A 461 -12.89 41.61 29.20
C GLU A 461 -12.87 43.15 29.28
N LEU A 462 -13.78 43.74 30.09
CA LEU A 462 -13.76 45.17 30.39
C LEU A 462 -12.45 45.56 31.12
N PRO A 463 -11.79 46.69 30.77
CA PRO A 463 -10.56 47.09 31.44
C PRO A 463 -10.78 47.29 32.95
N ARG A 464 -10.20 46.40 33.76
CA ARG A 464 -10.37 46.35 35.22
C ARG A 464 -10.04 47.67 35.93
N SER A 465 -9.15 48.48 35.36
CA SER A 465 -8.78 49.80 35.86
C SER A 465 -9.91 50.84 35.73
N ILE A 466 -10.72 50.75 34.66
CA ILE A 466 -11.87 51.65 34.42
C ILE A 466 -13.00 51.28 35.37
N VAL A 467 -13.34 49.98 35.46
CA VAL A 467 -14.39 49.47 36.38
C VAL A 467 -14.08 49.88 37.82
N ARG A 468 -12.84 49.66 38.28
CA ARG A 468 -12.41 50.07 39.63
C ARG A 468 -12.57 51.57 39.88
N ARG A 469 -12.26 52.42 38.91
CA ARG A 469 -12.37 53.88 39.04
C ARG A 469 -13.82 54.33 39.16
N VAL A 470 -14.71 53.78 38.32
CA VAL A 470 -16.15 54.13 38.33
C VAL A 470 -16.81 53.69 39.64
N VAL A 471 -16.55 52.46 40.09
CA VAL A 471 -17.10 51.93 41.34
C VAL A 471 -16.64 52.77 42.53
N LYS A 472 -15.34 53.12 42.62
CA LYS A 472 -14.82 53.96 43.70
C LYS A 472 -15.40 55.38 43.70
N ASP A 473 -15.49 56.05 42.54
CA ASP A 473 -16.04 57.42 42.42
C ASP A 473 -17.53 57.50 42.79
N LYS A 474 -18.30 56.44 42.53
CA LYS A 474 -19.72 56.39 42.94
C LYS A 474 -19.88 56.09 44.42
N LEU A 475 -19.12 55.14 44.96
CA LEU A 475 -19.18 54.81 46.39
C LEU A 475 -18.73 55.98 47.26
N SER A 476 -17.70 56.73 46.86
CA SER A 476 -17.21 57.89 47.63
C SER A 476 -18.19 59.06 47.69
N ARG A 477 -19.20 59.12 46.80
CA ARG A 477 -20.27 60.12 46.85
C ARG A 477 -21.48 59.70 47.68
N CYS A 478 -21.53 58.43 48.11
CA CYS A 478 -22.62 57.87 48.90
C CYS A 478 -22.28 57.74 50.38
N SER A 479 -21.03 57.98 50.79
CA SER A 479 -20.58 57.92 52.18
C SER A 479 -19.97 59.25 52.62
N GLU A 480 -20.61 59.93 53.57
CA GLU A 480 -20.14 61.22 54.07
C GLU A 480 -19.01 61.10 55.13
N ASP A 481 -18.70 59.91 55.64
CA ASP A 481 -17.57 59.70 56.56
C ASP A 481 -16.90 58.31 56.36
N GLY A 482 -15.71 58.28 55.75
CA GLY A 482 -14.80 57.11 55.72
C GLY A 482 -14.41 56.59 54.32
N GLU A 483 -13.13 56.23 54.14
CA GLU A 483 -12.59 55.67 52.89
C GLU A 483 -13.09 54.23 52.65
N ILE A 484 -13.96 54.02 51.66
CA ILE A 484 -14.51 52.68 51.35
C ILE A 484 -13.49 51.83 50.58
N SER A 485 -13.05 50.74 51.18
CA SER A 485 -12.25 49.70 50.50
C SER A 485 -13.18 48.68 49.82
N VAL A 486 -13.01 48.45 48.52
CA VAL A 486 -13.79 47.48 47.73
C VAL A 486 -12.97 46.21 47.52
N SER A 487 -13.54 45.04 47.83
CA SER A 487 -12.88 43.74 47.66
C SER A 487 -12.60 43.44 46.17
N LYS A 488 -11.58 42.62 45.90
CA LYS A 488 -11.23 42.22 44.53
C LYS A 488 -12.36 41.45 43.85
N ASP A 489 -13.05 40.59 44.59
CA ASP A 489 -14.14 39.77 44.07
C ASP A 489 -15.37 40.61 43.74
N SER A 490 -15.68 41.64 44.53
CA SER A 490 -16.73 42.61 44.20
C SER A 490 -16.40 43.38 42.91
N LEU A 491 -15.13 43.76 42.69
CA LEU A 491 -14.73 44.42 41.44
C LEU A 491 -14.83 43.50 40.22
N LEU A 492 -14.54 42.20 40.39
CA LEU A 492 -14.74 41.19 39.35
C LEU A 492 -16.23 41.01 39.05
N ALA A 493 -17.08 40.93 40.08
CA ALA A 493 -18.52 40.85 39.91
C ALA A 493 -19.07 42.07 39.15
N PHE A 494 -18.66 43.30 39.50
CA PHE A 494 -19.05 44.50 38.73
C PHE A 494 -18.55 44.47 37.28
N SER A 495 -17.35 43.93 37.04
CA SER A 495 -16.80 43.77 35.69
C SER A 495 -17.62 42.79 34.86
N GLU A 496 -17.93 41.61 35.41
CA GLU A 496 -18.73 40.60 34.72
C GLU A 496 -20.18 41.04 34.52
N SER A 497 -20.82 41.63 35.54
CA SER A 497 -22.17 42.18 35.40
C SER A 497 -22.21 43.29 34.36
N GLY A 498 -21.22 44.19 34.34
CA GLY A 498 -21.12 45.24 33.33
C GLY A 498 -20.93 44.69 31.92
N ARG A 499 -20.09 43.66 31.77
CA ARG A 499 -19.87 42.98 30.49
C ARG A 499 -21.16 42.33 29.99
N ILE A 500 -21.82 41.53 30.82
CA ILE A 500 -23.08 40.87 30.48
C ILE A 500 -24.15 41.91 30.12
N PHE A 501 -24.27 42.99 30.89
CA PHE A 501 -25.22 44.05 30.60
C PHE A 501 -24.95 44.72 29.24
N ILE A 502 -23.70 45.04 28.91
CA ILE A 502 -23.33 45.63 27.61
C ILE A 502 -23.64 44.68 26.46
N HIS A 503 -23.34 43.39 26.60
CA HIS A 503 -23.65 42.40 25.56
C HIS A 503 -25.15 42.26 25.35
N TYR A 504 -25.90 42.13 26.45
CA TYR A 504 -27.34 41.99 26.38
C TYR A 504 -27.97 43.24 25.73
N LEU A 505 -27.59 44.43 26.17
CA LEU A 505 -28.09 45.68 25.61
C LEU A 505 -27.71 45.86 24.13
N SER A 506 -26.48 45.48 23.76
CA SER A 506 -26.01 45.57 22.37
C SER A 506 -26.72 44.58 21.46
N ALA A 507 -27.01 43.37 21.95
CA ALA A 507 -27.76 42.36 21.23
C ALA A 507 -29.21 42.84 20.99
N THR A 508 -29.90 43.30 22.03
CA THR A 508 -31.27 43.83 21.90
C THR A 508 -31.31 45.04 20.95
N ALA A 509 -30.37 45.98 21.07
CA ALA A 509 -30.30 47.13 20.16
C ALA A 509 -30.01 46.72 18.71
N ASN A 510 -29.24 45.65 18.48
CA ASN A 510 -28.99 45.10 17.15
C ASN A 510 -30.25 44.48 16.55
N ASP A 511 -31.03 43.76 17.36
CA ASP A 511 -32.27 43.14 16.91
C ASP A 511 -33.32 44.20 16.52
N ILE A 512 -33.49 45.26 17.34
CA ILE A 512 -34.33 46.43 16.99
C ILE A 512 -33.84 47.11 15.71
N CYS A 513 -32.52 47.23 15.53
CA CYS A 513 -31.92 47.79 14.32
C CYS A 513 -32.23 46.93 13.09
N LYS A 514 -32.13 45.60 13.22
CA LYS A 514 -32.45 44.63 12.15
C LYS A 514 -33.93 44.59 11.81
N GLU A 515 -34.82 44.65 12.80
CA GLU A 515 -36.26 44.77 12.57
C GLU A 515 -36.60 46.04 11.78
N SER A 516 -35.87 47.13 12.06
CA SER A 516 -35.92 48.37 11.29
C SER A 516 -35.21 48.29 9.92
N LYS A 517 -34.75 47.10 9.49
CA LYS A 517 -33.97 46.81 8.27
C LYS A 517 -32.70 47.67 8.11
N ARG A 518 -32.10 48.09 9.22
CA ARG A 518 -30.82 48.82 9.24
C ARG A 518 -29.68 47.89 9.67
N GLN A 519 -28.48 48.16 9.16
CA GLN A 519 -27.27 47.40 9.45
C GLN A 519 -26.36 48.12 10.47
N ILE A 520 -26.71 49.33 10.89
CA ILE A 520 -25.93 50.15 11.81
C ILE A 520 -26.83 50.60 12.96
N ILE A 521 -26.47 50.19 14.18
CA ILE A 521 -27.17 50.53 15.43
C ILE A 521 -27.05 52.04 15.66
N SER A 522 -28.20 52.69 15.83
CA SER A 522 -28.29 54.11 16.15
C SER A 522 -28.49 54.32 17.66
N ALA A 523 -28.27 55.55 18.15
CA ALA A 523 -28.51 55.88 19.56
C ALA A 523 -29.97 55.63 19.98
N GLU A 524 -30.92 55.79 19.05
CA GLU A 524 -32.34 55.55 19.33
C GLU A 524 -32.63 54.06 19.56
N ASP A 525 -31.91 53.17 18.89
CA ASP A 525 -32.05 51.72 19.09
C ASP A 525 -31.56 51.30 20.48
N VAL A 526 -30.50 51.95 20.97
CA VAL A 526 -30.00 51.73 22.33
C VAL A 526 -30.98 52.27 23.38
N PHE A 527 -31.63 53.41 23.13
CA PHE A 527 -32.66 53.92 24.05
C PHE A 527 -33.89 53.01 24.09
N LYS A 528 -34.35 52.51 22.94
CA LYS A 528 -35.43 51.52 22.89
C LYS A 528 -35.04 50.21 23.55
N ALA A 529 -33.80 49.74 23.34
CA ALA A 529 -33.30 48.55 24.00
C ALA A 529 -33.28 48.70 25.52
N LEU A 530 -32.96 49.90 26.06
CA LEU A 530 -33.06 50.18 27.49
C LEU A 530 -34.52 50.16 27.99
N GLU A 531 -35.48 50.61 27.18
CA GLU A 531 -36.91 50.54 27.53
C GLU A 531 -37.43 49.09 27.51
N GLU A 532 -37.03 48.31 26.50
CA GLU A 532 -37.46 46.91 26.31
C GLU A 532 -36.80 45.95 27.32
N THR A 533 -35.59 46.26 27.76
CA THR A 533 -34.89 45.50 28.82
C THR A 533 -35.26 45.95 30.23
N GLU A 534 -36.33 46.74 30.38
CA GLU A 534 -36.87 47.24 31.66
C GLU A 534 -35.91 48.16 32.44
N PHE A 535 -34.90 48.74 31.78
CA PHE A 535 -33.91 49.67 32.34
C PHE A 535 -34.21 51.14 31.93
N SER A 536 -35.50 51.48 31.86
CA SER A 536 -35.98 52.77 31.34
C SER A 536 -35.51 53.97 32.16
N GLU A 537 -35.17 53.80 33.44
CA GLU A 537 -34.63 54.87 34.29
C GLU A 537 -33.29 55.42 33.78
N PHE A 538 -32.52 54.63 33.01
CA PHE A 538 -31.24 55.04 32.45
C PHE A 538 -31.38 55.85 31.16
N VAL A 539 -32.55 55.84 30.51
CA VAL A 539 -32.78 56.55 29.24
C VAL A 539 -32.61 58.06 29.40
N ARG A 540 -33.18 58.66 30.46
CA ARG A 540 -33.08 60.12 30.69
C ARG A 540 -31.64 60.56 30.98
N PRO A 541 -30.90 59.96 31.94
CA PRO A 541 -29.48 60.29 32.18
C PRO A 541 -28.59 60.06 30.96
N LEU A 542 -28.82 58.99 30.19
CA LEU A 542 -28.02 58.67 29.02
C LEU A 542 -28.28 59.65 27.86
N LYS A 543 -29.55 60.05 27.63
CA LYS A 543 -29.90 61.13 26.68
C LYS A 543 -29.21 62.45 27.04
N ALA A 544 -29.20 62.83 28.33
CA ALA A 544 -28.52 64.04 28.79
C ALA A 544 -26.99 63.96 28.57
N SER A 545 -26.38 62.82 28.88
CA SER A 545 -24.94 62.59 28.68
C SER A 545 -24.56 62.59 27.20
N LEU A 546 -25.42 62.04 26.33
CA LEU A 546 -25.22 62.03 24.88
C LEU A 546 -25.29 63.46 24.31
N GLU A 547 -26.22 64.28 24.80
CA GLU A 547 -26.31 65.70 24.40
C GLU A 547 -25.11 66.51 24.88
N GLU A 548 -24.61 66.28 26.10
CA GLU A 548 -23.38 66.92 26.58
C GLU A 548 -22.16 66.49 25.74
N PHE A 549 -22.06 65.20 25.40
CA PHE A 549 -21.03 64.67 24.51
C PHE A 549 -21.10 65.29 23.10
N ARG A 550 -22.31 65.42 22.54
CA ARG A 550 -22.55 66.09 21.26
C ARG A 550 -22.14 67.57 21.33
N LYS A 551 -22.48 68.30 22.39
CA LYS A 551 -22.05 69.71 22.60
C LYS A 551 -20.54 69.85 22.72
N LYS A 552 -19.87 68.99 23.50
CA LYS A 552 -18.39 68.97 23.62
C LYS A 552 -17.70 68.67 22.29
N ASN A 553 -18.30 67.84 21.43
CA ASN A 553 -17.73 67.50 20.13
C ASN A 553 -18.14 68.46 18.99
N ALA A 554 -19.27 69.17 19.12
CA ALA A 554 -19.67 70.22 18.19
C ALA A 554 -18.68 71.41 18.20
N GLY A 555 -18.10 71.73 19.36
CA GLY A 555 -17.03 72.73 19.48
C GLY A 555 -15.72 72.38 18.77
N LYS A 556 -15.48 71.09 18.46
CA LYS A 556 -14.29 70.63 17.71
C LYS A 556 -14.51 70.57 16.19
N LYS A 557 -15.76 70.61 15.69
CA LYS A 557 -16.07 70.56 14.24
C LYS A 557 -16.10 71.92 13.54
N VAL A 558 -16.30 73.04 14.26
CA VAL A 558 -16.31 74.40 13.68
C VAL A 558 -14.92 74.90 13.25
N ALA A 559 -13.83 74.26 13.70
CA ALA A 559 -12.46 74.61 13.31
C ALA A 559 -12.02 74.06 11.94
N VAL A 560 -12.74 73.10 11.35
CA VAL A 560 -12.33 72.41 10.11
C VAL A 560 -13.20 72.78 8.90
N SER A 561 -14.42 73.31 9.10
CA SER A 561 -15.37 73.64 8.03
C SER A 561 -15.39 75.14 7.67
N LYS A 562 -14.24 75.81 7.62
CA LYS A 562 -14.09 77.18 7.08
C LYS A 562 -13.39 77.22 5.72
N GLY A 563 -13.18 76.08 5.09
CA GLY A 563 -12.62 75.98 3.74
C GLY A 563 -13.51 75.13 2.84
N LYS A 564 -14.21 75.80 1.91
CA LYS A 564 -14.90 75.27 0.72
C LYS A 564 -16.38 74.92 0.87
N GLU A 565 -17.21 75.95 0.82
CA GLU A 565 -18.43 75.96 -0.01
C GLU A 565 -18.01 75.97 -1.50
N ASP A 566 -18.60 75.09 -2.32
CA ASP A 566 -19.47 75.46 -3.45
C ASP A 566 -19.82 74.26 -4.37
N GLU A 567 -21.10 74.23 -4.76
CA GLU A 567 -21.96 73.34 -5.57
C GLU A 567 -21.51 72.95 -7.02
N PRO A 568 -22.31 72.21 -7.88
CA PRO A 568 -23.37 71.20 -7.66
C PRO A 568 -23.37 69.95 -8.62
N ARG A 569 -24.28 69.00 -8.32
CA ARG A 569 -24.70 67.76 -9.03
C ARG A 569 -25.46 67.96 -10.37
N LYS A 570 -25.46 66.94 -11.25
CA LYS A 570 -26.65 66.54 -12.08
C LYS A 570 -26.70 65.05 -12.50
N LYS A 571 -27.76 64.37 -12.02
CA LYS A 571 -28.72 63.45 -12.72
C LYS A 571 -28.19 62.11 -13.33
N ARG A 572 -28.91 60.96 -13.37
CA ARG A 572 -30.31 60.57 -13.09
C ARG A 572 -30.44 59.02 -13.22
N LYS A 573 -31.26 58.37 -12.36
CA LYS A 573 -32.36 57.38 -12.61
C LYS A 573 -32.06 56.03 -13.33
N LEU A 574 -32.75 54.88 -13.17
CA LEU A 574 -34.03 54.37 -12.58
C LEU A 574 -33.93 52.79 -12.54
N LYS A 575 -34.46 52.07 -11.52
CA LYS A 575 -35.72 51.22 -11.46
C LYS A 575 -35.88 50.15 -12.57
N ALA A 576 -36.42 48.92 -12.40
CA ALA A 576 -37.51 48.32 -11.58
C ALA A 576 -37.33 46.75 -11.59
N GLU A 577 -37.63 45.95 -10.55
CA GLU A 577 -38.90 45.21 -10.23
C GLU A 577 -39.48 44.39 -11.42
N SER A 578 -40.02 43.16 -11.32
CA SER A 578 -40.53 42.29 -10.23
C SER A 578 -40.98 40.91 -10.79
N SER A 579 -41.30 39.96 -9.87
CA SER A 579 -42.39 38.92 -9.91
C SER A 579 -42.39 37.81 -10.99
N ASP A 580 -42.92 36.61 -10.82
CA ASP A 580 -43.41 35.74 -9.72
C ASP A 580 -43.78 34.39 -10.41
N LYS A 581 -44.03 33.35 -9.61
CA LYS A 581 -44.37 31.95 -9.94
C LYS A 581 -45.60 31.75 -10.83
N GLY A 582 -45.67 30.57 -11.46
CA GLY A 582 -46.90 29.99 -12.00
C GLY A 582 -46.74 28.51 -12.38
N GLU A 583 -47.49 27.65 -11.70
CA GLU A 583 -47.64 26.20 -11.87
C GLU A 583 -48.65 25.86 -12.99
N ALA A 584 -48.54 24.63 -13.53
CA ALA A 584 -49.62 23.67 -13.84
C ALA A 584 -49.62 23.03 -15.26
N SER A 585 -49.58 21.69 -15.24
CA SER A 585 -50.30 20.70 -16.08
C SER A 585 -50.37 20.84 -17.61
N ASN A 586 -49.98 19.81 -18.37
CA ASN A 586 -50.89 18.75 -18.83
C ASN A 586 -50.21 17.63 -19.64
N LYS A 587 -50.91 16.49 -19.69
CA LYS A 587 -50.67 15.23 -20.42
C LYS A 587 -50.68 15.35 -21.96
N SER A 588 -49.94 14.45 -22.61
CA SER A 588 -50.32 13.66 -23.82
C SER A 588 -49.17 12.67 -24.07
N ASP A 589 -49.29 11.37 -23.79
CA ASP A 589 -49.99 10.33 -24.56
C ASP A 589 -49.49 10.18 -26.00
N SER A 590 -48.69 9.14 -26.28
CA SER A 590 -49.02 8.08 -27.26
C SER A 590 -47.80 7.19 -27.53
N SER A 591 -48.01 5.91 -27.29
CA SER A 591 -47.32 4.73 -27.81
C SER A 591 -47.20 4.71 -29.34
N ASP A 592 -46.15 4.08 -29.87
CA ASP A 592 -46.35 3.07 -30.90
C ASP A 592 -45.27 1.96 -30.89
N LYS A 593 -45.75 0.74 -31.12
CA LYS A 593 -45.05 -0.55 -31.22
C LYS A 593 -45.37 -1.09 -32.62
N GLY A 594 -44.43 -1.80 -33.24
CA GLY A 594 -44.70 -2.71 -34.36
C GLY A 594 -43.46 -2.85 -35.24
N GLU A 595 -42.70 -3.93 -35.11
CA GLU A 595 -42.87 -5.22 -35.81
C GLU A 595 -42.36 -5.19 -37.26
N GLY A 596 -41.50 -6.15 -37.61
CA GLY A 596 -40.97 -6.35 -38.96
C GLY A 596 -39.75 -7.28 -39.02
N SER A 597 -40.04 -8.58 -38.97
CA SER A 597 -39.22 -9.77 -39.27
C SER A 597 -38.59 -9.83 -40.68
N VAL A 598 -37.50 -10.62 -40.87
CA VAL A 598 -37.07 -11.49 -42.02
C VAL A 598 -35.65 -12.04 -41.66
N GLU A 599 -35.44 -13.33 -41.34
CA GLU A 599 -35.08 -14.53 -42.17
C GLU A 599 -33.63 -14.61 -42.73
N GLY A 600 -33.09 -15.85 -42.75
CA GLY A 600 -31.81 -16.34 -43.31
C GLY A 600 -30.93 -16.99 -42.23
N GLU A 601 -30.92 -18.31 -41.95
CA GLU A 601 -30.54 -19.52 -42.73
C GLU A 601 -29.06 -19.58 -43.19
N ASP A 602 -28.53 -20.83 -43.16
CA ASP A 602 -27.22 -21.40 -43.57
C ASP A 602 -26.24 -21.66 -42.40
N GLU A 603 -26.11 -22.88 -41.85
CA GLU A 603 -25.53 -24.16 -42.36
C GLU A 603 -23.99 -24.17 -42.56
N ASP A 604 -23.36 -25.09 -41.80
CA ASP A 604 -22.21 -25.97 -42.07
C ASP A 604 -20.98 -25.52 -42.89
N ASP A 605 -19.77 -25.69 -42.33
CA ASP A 605 -18.85 -26.78 -42.72
C ASP A 605 -17.48 -26.75 -41.99
N GLN A 606 -17.05 -27.96 -41.60
CA GLN A 606 -15.67 -28.47 -41.34
C GLN A 606 -14.91 -28.15 -40.05
#